data_AF-A0A3D3XTR7-F1
#
_entry.id   AF-A0A3D3XTR7-F1
#
_cell.length_a   1.000
_cell.length_b   1.000
_cell.length_c   1.000
_cell.angle_alpha   90.00
_cell.angle_beta   90.00
_cell.angle_gamma   90.00
#
_symmetry.space_group_name_H-M   'P 1'
#
loop_
_entity.id
_entity.type
_entity.pdbx_description
1 polymer ?
#
loop_
_entity_poly.entity_id
_entity_poly.type
_entity_poly.pdbx_seq_one_letter_code
_entity_poly.pdbx_strand_id
1 'polypeptide(L)'
;SAIQQLKEKEAAAQKEVDALRKEKAMAAAGELENNAEDHGGVRVIAARTAIDAGSVKDMVFKLKGQGNTLVIFANAWEGKATVSIGISDEVVADKGWHAGNAVRALAQHIQGGGGGQPAFATAGGKNPEGLDKVLCDWKNHFAL
;
A
#
# COMPACT_ATOMS: atom_id res chain seq x y z
N SER A 1 -16.11 25.12 -29.17
CA SER A 1 -15.84 24.35 -30.41
C SER A 1 -16.03 22.86 -30.12
N ALA A 2 -16.13 22.01 -31.15
CA ALA A 2 -16.19 20.56 -30.97
C ALA A 2 -14.98 20.03 -30.17
N ILE A 3 -13.79 20.62 -30.37
CA ILE A 3 -12.58 20.31 -29.60
C ILE A 3 -12.76 20.59 -28.10
N GLN A 4 -13.38 21.71 -27.74
CA GLN A 4 -13.63 22.06 -26.34
C GLN A 4 -14.59 21.07 -25.67
N GLN A 5 -15.68 20.70 -26.36
CA GLN A 5 -16.65 19.72 -25.85
C GLN A 5 -16.04 18.32 -25.71
N LEU A 6 -15.14 17.92 -26.63
CA LEU A 6 -14.41 16.65 -26.51
C LEU A 6 -13.49 16.63 -25.29
N LYS A 7 -12.75 17.71 -25.03
CA LYS A 7 -11.89 17.84 -23.84
C LYS A 7 -12.69 17.79 -22.53
N GLU A 8 -13.85 18.43 -22.50
CA GLU A 8 -14.73 18.41 -21.32
C GLU A 8 -15.28 17.00 -21.06
N LYS A 9 -15.68 16.27 -22.10
CA LYS A 9 -16.12 14.88 -21.98
C LYS A 9 -15.00 13.95 -21.54
N GLU A 10 -13.79 14.13 -22.07
CA GLU A 10 -12.61 13.37 -21.66
C GLU A 10 -12.29 13.59 -20.18
N ALA A 11 -12.28 14.85 -19.72
CA ALA A 11 -12.05 15.17 -18.31
C ALA A 11 -13.16 14.61 -17.39
N ALA A 12 -14.41 14.64 -17.82
CA ALA A 12 -15.52 14.05 -17.07
C ALA A 12 -15.40 12.52 -16.97
N ALA A 13 -15.10 11.85 -18.09
CA ALA A 13 -14.89 10.41 -18.12
C ALA A 13 -13.70 9.98 -17.25
N GLN A 14 -12.59 10.74 -17.29
CA GLN A 14 -11.43 10.45 -16.45
C GLN A 14 -11.78 10.55 -14.95
N LYS A 15 -12.54 11.57 -14.55
CA LYS A 15 -13.00 11.70 -13.16
C LYS A 15 -13.89 10.53 -12.72
N GLU A 16 -14.78 10.06 -13.59
CA GLU A 16 -15.64 8.92 -13.31
C GLU A 16 -14.82 7.63 -13.17
N VAL A 17 -13.83 7.42 -14.04
CA VAL A 17 -12.87 6.30 -13.93
C VAL A 17 -12.13 6.33 -12.60
N ASP A 18 -11.63 7.50 -12.19
CA ASP A 18 -10.90 7.65 -10.93
C ASP A 18 -11.81 7.40 -9.72
N ALA A 19 -13.07 7.85 -9.77
CA ALA A 19 -14.06 7.58 -8.73
C ALA A 19 -14.36 6.09 -8.58
N LEU A 20 -14.56 5.38 -9.71
CA LEU A 20 -14.80 3.94 -9.72
C LEU A 20 -13.58 3.14 -9.23
N ARG A 21 -12.37 3.56 -9.58
CA ARG A 21 -11.12 2.95 -9.07
C ARG A 21 -11.04 3.08 -7.55
N LYS A 22 -11.32 4.27 -7.04
CA LYS A 22 -11.34 4.53 -5.59
C LYS A 22 -12.38 3.67 -4.87
N GLU A 23 -13.60 3.60 -5.40
CA GLU A 23 -14.67 2.76 -4.82
C GLU A 23 -14.25 1.29 -4.72
N LYS A 24 -13.71 0.73 -5.82
CA LYS A 24 -13.20 -0.65 -5.85
C LYS A 24 -12.07 -0.87 -4.85
N ALA A 25 -11.12 0.07 -4.75
CA ALA A 25 -10.04 0.00 -3.79
C ALA A 25 -10.56 0.00 -2.34
N MET A 26 -11.57 0.82 -2.04
CA MET A 26 -12.17 0.89 -0.71
C MET A 26 -12.97 -0.37 -0.34
N ALA A 27 -13.64 -1.00 -1.31
CA ALA A 27 -14.29 -2.29 -1.12
C ALA A 27 -13.26 -3.39 -0.81
N ALA A 28 -12.20 -3.49 -1.62
CA ALA A 28 -11.11 -4.44 -1.40
C ALA A 28 -10.42 -4.25 -0.03
N ALA A 29 -10.22 -3.00 0.41
CA ALA A 29 -9.71 -2.74 1.76
C ALA A 29 -10.61 -3.30 2.85
N GLY A 30 -11.94 -3.21 2.71
CA GLY A 30 -12.87 -3.79 3.68
C GLY A 30 -12.78 -5.31 3.75
N GLU A 31 -12.60 -5.98 2.60
CA GLU A 31 -12.40 -7.43 2.56
C GLU A 31 -11.07 -7.85 3.20
N LEU A 32 -10.00 -7.10 2.96
CA LEU A 32 -8.70 -7.36 3.56
C LEU A 32 -8.69 -7.14 5.07
N GLU A 33 -9.44 -6.17 5.56
CA GLU A 33 -9.60 -5.92 7.00
C GLU A 33 -10.20 -7.13 7.73
N ASN A 34 -11.18 -7.79 7.11
CA ASN A 34 -11.81 -8.98 7.68
C ASN A 34 -10.88 -10.21 7.72
N ASN A 35 -9.83 -10.21 6.90
CA ASN A 35 -8.84 -11.29 6.82
C ASN A 35 -7.54 -10.96 7.58
N ALA A 36 -7.54 -9.91 8.39
CA ALA A 36 -6.36 -9.49 9.10
C ALA A 36 -5.95 -10.52 10.18
N GLU A 37 -4.65 -10.75 10.29
CA GLU A 37 -4.07 -11.64 11.30
C GLU A 37 -3.74 -10.85 12.58
N ASP A 38 -3.89 -11.45 13.76
CA ASP A 38 -3.36 -10.88 15.00
C ASP A 38 -1.94 -11.38 15.24
N HIS A 39 -1.01 -10.44 15.44
CA HIS A 39 0.36 -10.72 15.86
C HIS A 39 0.71 -9.87 17.07
N GLY A 40 0.61 -10.46 18.26
CA GLY A 40 0.98 -9.79 19.51
C GLY A 40 0.17 -8.52 19.77
N GLY A 41 -1.15 -8.59 19.52
CA GLY A 41 -2.09 -7.47 19.70
C GLY A 41 -2.04 -6.41 18.60
N VAL A 42 -1.28 -6.64 17.52
CA VAL A 42 -1.28 -5.81 16.31
C VAL A 42 -2.00 -6.56 15.21
N ARG A 43 -3.00 -5.90 14.62
CA ARG A 43 -3.69 -6.36 13.42
C ARG A 43 -2.79 -6.19 12.21
N VAL A 44 -2.50 -7.27 11.50
CA VAL A 44 -1.61 -7.28 10.35
C VAL A 44 -2.40 -7.60 9.08
N ILE A 45 -2.20 -6.76 8.07
CA ILE A 45 -2.73 -6.95 6.73
C ILE A 45 -1.55 -6.92 5.76
N ALA A 46 -1.20 -8.08 5.20
CA ALA A 46 -0.15 -8.21 4.19
C ALA A 46 -0.73 -8.82 2.92
N ALA A 47 -0.73 -8.09 1.81
CA ALA A 47 -1.40 -8.56 0.59
C ALA A 47 -0.71 -8.14 -0.71
N ARG A 48 -0.98 -8.93 -1.77
CA ARG A 48 -0.72 -8.55 -3.16
C ARG A 48 -1.79 -7.59 -3.64
N THR A 49 -1.42 -6.59 -4.41
CA THR A 49 -2.37 -5.73 -5.14
C THR A 49 -1.90 -5.51 -6.58
N ALA A 50 -2.82 -5.08 -7.44
CA ALA A 50 -2.52 -4.70 -8.82
C ALA A 50 -3.38 -3.50 -9.22
N ILE A 51 -3.13 -2.37 -8.56
CA ILE A 51 -3.86 -1.10 -8.78
C ILE A 51 -2.88 0.08 -8.77
N ASP A 52 -3.36 1.26 -9.14
CA ASP A 52 -2.54 2.48 -9.17
C ASP A 52 -2.07 2.91 -7.76
N ALA A 53 -0.96 3.65 -7.72
CA ALA A 53 -0.32 4.04 -6.46
C ALA A 53 -1.20 4.93 -5.57
N GLY A 54 -2.10 5.73 -6.15
CA GLY A 54 -3.05 6.56 -5.40
C GLY A 54 -4.05 5.69 -4.65
N SER A 55 -4.64 4.73 -5.35
CA SER A 55 -5.57 3.75 -4.76
C SER A 55 -4.91 2.90 -3.66
N VAL A 56 -3.67 2.42 -3.88
CA VAL A 56 -2.91 1.71 -2.83
C VAL A 56 -2.73 2.59 -1.60
N LYS A 57 -2.32 3.84 -1.79
CA LYS A 57 -2.13 4.80 -0.70
C LYS A 57 -3.43 4.98 0.09
N ASP A 58 -4.55 5.24 -0.58
CA ASP A 58 -5.86 5.39 0.07
C ASP A 58 -6.23 4.15 0.90
N MET A 59 -5.99 2.93 0.38
CA MET A 59 -6.21 1.69 1.13
C MET A 59 -5.33 1.61 2.38
N VAL A 60 -4.04 1.92 2.26
CA VAL A 60 -3.12 1.92 3.40
C VAL A 60 -3.62 2.86 4.50
N PHE A 61 -3.97 4.11 4.15
CA PHE A 61 -4.44 5.11 5.11
C PHE A 61 -5.76 4.72 5.77
N LYS A 62 -6.72 4.18 5.01
CA LYS A 62 -7.97 3.64 5.56
C LYS A 62 -7.72 2.55 6.60
N LEU A 63 -6.85 1.59 6.28
CA LEU A 63 -6.59 0.42 7.11
C LEU A 63 -5.75 0.74 8.34
N LYS A 64 -4.64 1.51 8.19
CA LYS A 64 -3.84 1.92 9.35
C LYS A 64 -4.63 2.80 10.33
N GLY A 65 -5.67 3.49 9.84
CA GLY A 65 -6.56 4.33 10.64
C GLY A 65 -7.50 3.56 11.57
N GLN A 66 -7.56 2.22 11.48
CA GLN A 66 -8.34 1.37 12.38
C GLN A 66 -7.68 1.18 13.76
N GLY A 67 -6.47 1.72 13.95
CA GLY A 67 -5.70 1.57 15.19
C GLY A 67 -5.06 0.20 15.34
N ASN A 68 -3.97 0.12 16.11
CA ASN A 68 -3.20 -1.11 16.36
C ASN A 68 -2.95 -1.94 15.09
N THR A 69 -2.63 -1.28 13.96
CA THR A 69 -2.61 -1.95 12.65
C THR A 69 -1.27 -1.76 11.93
N LEU A 70 -0.80 -2.83 11.30
CA LEU A 70 0.30 -2.86 10.35
C LEU A 70 -0.24 -3.32 8.98
N VAL A 71 0.02 -2.54 7.94
CA VAL A 71 -0.40 -2.80 6.56
C VAL A 71 0.83 -2.90 5.68
N ILE A 72 0.94 -3.96 4.88
CA ILE A 72 1.95 -4.15 3.85
C ILE A 72 1.26 -4.49 2.53
N PHE A 73 1.47 -3.66 1.51
CA PHE A 73 1.03 -3.98 0.15
C PHE A 73 2.21 -4.16 -0.79
N ALA A 74 2.24 -5.32 -1.42
CA ALA A 74 3.16 -5.68 -2.48
C ALA A 74 2.41 -5.56 -3.83
N ASN A 75 2.60 -4.44 -4.51
CA ASN A 75 1.79 -4.05 -5.66
C ASN A 75 2.57 -4.19 -6.97
N ALA A 76 1.91 -4.72 -8.00
CA ALA A 76 2.41 -4.72 -9.37
C ALA A 76 1.42 -3.98 -10.27
N TRP A 77 1.83 -2.84 -10.82
CA TRP A 77 0.99 -2.04 -11.71
C TRP A 77 1.81 -1.51 -12.88
N GLU A 78 1.31 -1.70 -14.11
CA GLU A 78 1.97 -1.25 -15.35
C GLU A 78 3.46 -1.64 -15.43
N GLY A 79 3.78 -2.88 -15.04
CA GLY A 79 5.15 -3.40 -15.06
C GLY A 79 6.08 -2.87 -13.97
N LYS A 80 5.58 -2.04 -13.05
CA LYS A 80 6.34 -1.51 -11.91
C LYS A 80 5.94 -2.23 -10.63
N ALA A 81 6.95 -2.59 -9.83
CA ALA A 81 6.76 -3.11 -8.50
C ALA A 81 6.80 -1.97 -7.49
N THR A 82 5.85 -1.94 -6.55
CA THR A 82 5.87 -1.01 -5.43
C THR A 82 5.54 -1.72 -4.13
N VAL A 83 6.20 -1.33 -3.04
CA VAL A 83 5.89 -1.80 -1.69
C VAL A 83 5.46 -0.60 -0.87
N SER A 84 4.29 -0.66 -0.26
CA SER A 84 3.78 0.36 0.66
C SER A 84 3.57 -0.24 2.03
N ILE A 85 4.04 0.47 3.06
CA ILE A 85 3.88 0.07 4.46
C ILE A 85 3.19 1.20 5.22
N GLY A 86 2.12 0.88 5.93
CA GLY A 86 1.46 1.77 6.87
C GLY A 86 1.45 1.15 8.25
N ILE A 87 1.73 1.95 9.26
CA ILE A 87 1.70 1.53 10.67
C ILE A 87 0.86 2.55 11.40
N SER A 88 -0.09 2.11 12.20
CA SER A 88 -0.88 3.01 13.05
C SER A 88 0.04 3.75 14.03
N ASP A 89 -0.31 4.99 14.36
CA ASP A 89 0.61 5.87 15.08
C ASP A 89 0.86 5.37 16.52
N GLU A 90 -0.10 4.63 17.09
CA GLU A 90 0.04 3.97 18.39
C GLU A 90 1.10 2.86 18.34
N VAL A 91 1.09 2.02 17.30
CA VAL A 91 2.07 0.94 17.14
C VAL A 91 3.47 1.50 16.91
N VAL A 92 3.58 2.62 16.19
CA VAL A 92 4.86 3.34 16.04
C VAL A 92 5.38 3.81 17.39
N ALA A 93 4.51 4.41 18.22
CA ALA A 93 4.89 4.93 19.53
C ALA A 93 5.23 3.81 20.53
N ASP A 94 4.41 2.77 20.59
CA ASP A 94 4.49 1.71 21.61
C ASP A 94 5.58 0.69 21.28
N LYS A 95 5.70 0.28 20.01
CA LYS A 95 6.66 -0.75 19.57
C LYS A 95 7.93 -0.18 18.93
N GLY A 96 8.00 1.13 18.69
CA GLY A 96 9.14 1.76 18.00
C GLY A 96 9.31 1.33 16.54
N TRP A 97 8.28 0.74 15.94
CA TRP A 97 8.33 0.25 14.56
C TRP A 97 8.42 1.40 13.56
N HIS A 98 9.13 1.18 12.44
CA HIS A 98 9.40 2.23 11.47
C HIS A 98 9.24 1.75 10.02
N ALA A 99 8.14 2.17 9.37
CA ALA A 99 7.80 1.82 8.00
C ALA A 99 8.94 2.14 7.01
N GLY A 100 9.55 3.32 7.15
CA GLY A 100 10.67 3.74 6.29
C GLY A 100 11.92 2.84 6.36
N ASN A 101 12.18 2.17 7.49
CA ASN A 101 13.32 1.28 7.63
C ASN A 101 12.99 -0.08 7.01
N ALA A 102 11.83 -0.63 7.34
CA ALA A 102 11.34 -1.89 6.77
C ALA A 102 11.23 -1.82 5.24
N VAL A 103 10.67 -0.74 4.69
CA VAL A 103 10.48 -0.63 3.23
C VAL A 103 11.81 -0.59 2.47
N ARG A 104 12.87 0.01 3.03
CA ARG A 104 14.19 0.06 2.40
C ARG A 104 14.82 -1.31 2.26
N ALA A 105 14.69 -2.14 3.30
CA ALA A 105 15.18 -3.51 3.28
C ALA A 105 14.34 -4.38 2.33
N LEU A 106 13.01 -4.31 2.42
CA LEU A 106 12.11 -5.08 1.56
C LEU A 106 12.21 -4.72 0.08
N ALA A 107 12.50 -3.46 -0.24
CA ALA A 107 12.66 -3.00 -1.61
C ALA A 107 13.81 -3.70 -2.36
N GLN A 108 14.79 -4.25 -1.65
CA GLN A 108 15.90 -4.98 -2.28
C GLN A 108 15.40 -6.21 -3.06
N HIS A 109 14.35 -6.88 -2.59
CA HIS A 109 13.75 -8.02 -3.29
C HIS A 109 13.20 -7.66 -4.68
N ILE A 110 12.72 -6.42 -4.84
CA ILE A 110 12.16 -5.91 -6.10
C ILE A 110 13.17 -5.07 -6.91
N GLN A 111 14.47 -5.16 -6.57
CA GLN A 111 15.54 -4.35 -7.17
C GLN A 111 15.21 -2.85 -7.12
N GLY A 112 14.76 -2.42 -5.96
CA GLY A 112 14.18 -1.11 -5.73
C GLY A 112 14.82 -0.34 -4.59
N GLY A 113 14.27 0.85 -4.36
CA GLY A 113 14.64 1.73 -3.26
C GLY A 113 13.47 2.62 -2.88
N GLY A 114 13.57 3.24 -1.71
CA GLY A 114 12.52 4.11 -1.20
C GLY A 114 12.76 4.57 0.23
N GLY A 115 11.66 4.98 0.87
CA GLY A 115 11.68 5.47 2.22
C GLY A 115 10.36 6.15 2.59
N GLY A 116 10.38 6.81 3.73
CA GLY A 116 9.22 7.51 4.24
C GLY A 116 9.35 7.74 5.74
N GLN A 117 8.23 8.16 6.32
CA GLN A 117 8.11 8.44 7.73
C GLN A 117 7.91 7.15 8.53
N PRO A 118 8.03 7.18 9.87
CA PRO A 118 7.80 6.01 10.72
C PRO A 118 6.45 5.32 10.46
N ALA A 119 5.40 6.11 10.25
CA ALA A 119 4.03 5.61 10.16
C ALA A 119 3.55 5.31 8.72
N PHE A 120 4.31 5.72 7.71
CA PHE A 120 4.02 5.42 6.30
C PHE A 120 5.27 5.56 5.43
N ALA A 121 5.51 4.55 4.60
CA ALA A 121 6.61 4.57 3.65
C ALA A 121 6.29 3.80 2.37
N THR A 122 6.99 4.12 1.30
CA THR A 122 6.85 3.42 0.02
C THR A 122 8.19 3.29 -0.68
N ALA A 123 8.35 2.19 -1.41
CA ALA A 123 9.47 1.95 -2.30
C ALA A 123 8.99 1.46 -3.66
N GLY A 124 9.77 1.77 -4.70
CA GLY A 124 9.54 1.31 -6.06
C GLY A 124 10.72 0.49 -6.56
N GLY A 125 10.45 -0.45 -7.46
CA GLY A 125 11.44 -1.36 -8.04
C GLY A 125 11.06 -1.84 -9.43
N LYS A 126 12.05 -2.41 -10.12
CA LYS A 126 11.91 -2.88 -11.51
C LYS A 126 11.57 -4.37 -11.63
N ASN A 127 11.54 -5.10 -10.51
CA ASN A 127 11.32 -6.55 -10.49
C ASN A 127 10.02 -6.95 -9.76
N PRO A 128 8.88 -7.05 -10.47
CA PRO A 128 7.61 -7.52 -9.89
C PRO A 128 7.66 -8.96 -9.34
N GLU A 129 8.55 -9.80 -9.85
CA GLU A 129 8.70 -11.19 -9.36
C GLU A 129 9.22 -11.24 -7.92
N GLY A 130 9.90 -10.18 -7.47
CA GLY A 130 10.40 -10.05 -6.10
C GLY A 130 9.32 -9.82 -5.04
N LEU A 131 8.09 -9.52 -5.44
CA LEU A 131 7.02 -9.12 -4.51
C LEU A 131 6.51 -10.28 -3.63
N ASP A 132 6.64 -11.56 -4.04
CA ASP A 132 6.37 -12.68 -3.13
C ASP A 132 7.38 -12.74 -2.00
N LYS A 133 8.65 -12.48 -2.31
CA LYS A 133 9.71 -12.43 -1.29
C LYS A 133 9.45 -11.32 -0.29
N VAL A 134 8.89 -10.18 -0.72
CA VAL A 134 8.45 -9.11 0.20
C VAL A 134 7.40 -9.63 1.19
N LEU A 135 6.39 -10.38 0.72
CA LEU A 135 5.33 -10.93 1.57
C LEU A 135 5.79 -12.09 2.47
N CYS A 136 6.89 -12.75 2.15
CA CYS A 136 7.53 -13.73 3.03
C CYS A 136 8.45 -13.06 4.07
N ASP A 137 9.17 -12.01 3.68
CA ASP A 137 10.26 -11.43 4.48
C ASP A 137 9.80 -10.33 5.44
N TRP A 138 8.62 -9.72 5.24
CA TRP A 138 8.19 -8.56 6.04
C TRP A 138 8.24 -8.80 7.56
N LYS A 139 7.95 -10.03 8.01
CA LYS A 139 7.98 -10.42 9.44
C LYS A 139 9.35 -10.21 10.08
N ASN A 140 10.44 -10.31 9.31
CA ASN A 140 11.80 -10.13 9.83
C ASN A 140 12.13 -8.65 10.15
N HIS A 141 11.29 -7.72 9.73
CA HIS A 141 11.49 -6.27 9.91
C HIS A 141 10.65 -5.68 11.05
N PHE A 142 9.85 -6.51 11.72
CA PHE A 142 9.03 -6.13 12.86
C PHE A 142 9.19 -7.16 13.97
N ALA A 143 9.40 -6.69 15.20
CA ALA A 143 9.45 -7.56 16.36
C ALA A 143 8.01 -7.95 16.76
N LEU A 144 7.45 -8.94 16.05
CA LEU A 144 6.09 -9.47 16.26
C LEU A 144 5.96 -10.18 17.60
#